data_AF-A0A7S0I4G4-F1
#
_entry.id   AF-A0A7S0I4G4-F1
#
_cell.length_a   1.000
_cell.length_b   1.000
_cell.length_c   1.000
_cell.angle_alpha   90.00
_cell.angle_beta   90.00
_cell.angle_gamma   90.00
#
_symmetry.space_group_name_H-M   'P 1'
#
loop_
_entity.id
_entity.type
_entity.pdbx_description
1 polymer ?
#
loop_
_entity_poly.entity_id
_entity_poly.type
_entity_poly.pdbx_seq_one_letter_code
_entity_poly.pdbx_strand_id
1 'polypeptide(L)'
;MRTAPRVASMSRTMPMSMAGQRVSVRPKMIQRREMKAEALSYTVDDIRGMLGDDVANQILAKNTPTGPERNVVLYGFGRIGRLLARIITTIPTNLKLKGIVVRQPKKPDLEKRLELIKRDSVHGPFRGTISMDEADNALIMNGQKVRLIYANQPEEVDYTKYGINDAIVIDNTGVWRDDEGLAKHLSSKGAAQVILTAPGKGVKNIVAGVNSDVIEGSDKILSAASCTTNAVVPALSVLHKKFGIVSGHIE
;
A
#
# COMPACT_ATOMS: atom_id res chain seq x y z
N MET A 1 -13.81 17.91 70.31
CA MET A 1 -15.11 17.23 70.09
C MET A 1 -15.29 17.05 68.59
N ARG A 2 -15.72 15.85 68.17
CA ARG A 2 -15.88 15.31 66.81
C ARG A 2 -16.69 16.24 65.87
N THR A 3 -16.47 16.30 64.55
CA THR A 3 -17.03 15.34 63.57
C THR A 3 -16.59 15.67 62.11
N ALA A 4 -16.66 14.65 61.25
CA ALA A 4 -16.19 14.55 59.87
C ALA A 4 -17.24 15.09 58.83
N PRO A 5 -16.94 15.07 57.49
CA PRO A 5 -17.52 15.95 56.47
C PRO A 5 -18.80 15.39 55.80
N ARG A 6 -19.54 16.25 55.06
CA ARG A 6 -20.58 15.81 54.11
C ARG A 6 -20.46 16.45 52.73
N VAL A 7 -20.30 15.53 51.80
CA VAL A 7 -20.46 15.53 50.34
C VAL A 7 -21.70 16.31 49.88
N ALA A 8 -21.55 17.16 48.85
CA ALA A 8 -22.67 17.68 48.07
C ALA A 8 -22.87 16.80 46.82
N SER A 9 -24.14 16.45 46.58
CA SER A 9 -24.62 15.36 45.76
C SER A 9 -24.69 15.65 44.26
N MET A 10 -24.50 14.59 43.46
CA MET A 10 -24.85 14.52 42.04
C MET A 10 -26.34 14.73 41.83
N SER A 11 -26.75 15.73 41.06
CA SER A 11 -27.97 15.68 40.24
C SER A 11 -28.07 16.89 39.31
N ARG A 12 -27.82 16.67 38.02
CA ARG A 12 -28.46 17.32 36.85
C ARG A 12 -27.87 16.75 35.57
N THR A 13 -28.25 15.50 35.28
CA THR A 13 -28.12 14.91 33.94
C THR A 13 -29.53 14.66 33.46
N MET A 14 -29.94 15.30 32.37
CA MET A 14 -31.19 14.97 31.67
C MET A 14 -31.00 13.70 30.83
N PRO A 15 -32.07 12.91 30.62
CA PRO A 15 -31.98 11.60 30.01
C PRO A 15 -32.03 11.68 28.48
N MET A 16 -31.15 10.95 27.80
CA MET A 16 -31.38 10.52 26.43
C MET A 16 -31.47 8.99 26.44
N SER A 17 -32.69 8.53 26.17
CA SER A 17 -33.09 7.14 25.97
C SER A 17 -32.18 6.45 24.94
N MET A 18 -31.41 5.46 25.39
CA MET A 18 -30.73 4.47 24.55
C MET A 18 -31.63 3.24 24.45
N ALA A 19 -32.64 3.31 23.58
CA ALA A 19 -33.27 2.13 23.02
C ALA A 19 -32.40 1.65 21.84
N GLY A 20 -31.73 0.52 22.01
CA GLY A 20 -30.93 -0.10 20.95
C GLY A 20 -30.39 -1.45 21.42
N GLN A 21 -31.00 -2.52 20.92
CA GLN A 21 -30.70 -3.91 21.25
C GLN A 21 -29.19 -4.22 21.20
N ARG A 22 -28.67 -4.87 22.24
CA ARG A 22 -27.37 -5.57 22.17
C ARG A 22 -27.54 -6.80 21.28
N VAL A 23 -27.07 -6.74 20.05
CA VAL A 23 -26.86 -7.93 19.22
C VAL A 23 -25.46 -8.47 19.53
N SER A 24 -25.40 -9.58 20.28
CA SER A 24 -24.19 -10.38 20.45
C SER A 24 -24.04 -11.27 19.22
N VAL A 25 -23.16 -10.90 18.29
CA VAL A 25 -22.77 -11.78 17.19
C VAL A 25 -21.49 -12.51 17.62
N ARG A 26 -21.63 -13.74 18.11
CA ARG A 26 -20.47 -14.64 18.19
C ARG A 26 -20.06 -14.98 16.76
N PRO A 27 -18.77 -14.85 16.36
CA PRO A 27 -18.33 -15.36 15.07
C PRO A 27 -18.56 -16.87 15.09
N LYS A 28 -19.53 -17.37 14.31
CA LYS A 28 -19.58 -18.79 14.00
C LYS A 28 -18.32 -19.09 13.21
N MET A 29 -17.43 -19.89 13.80
CA MET A 29 -16.35 -20.57 13.10
C MET A 29 -16.97 -21.30 11.90
N ILE A 30 -16.77 -20.76 10.70
CA ILE A 30 -17.09 -21.46 9.46
C ILE A 30 -16.05 -22.58 9.37
N GLN A 31 -16.49 -23.82 9.64
CA GLN A 31 -15.69 -25.01 9.39
C GLN A 31 -15.36 -25.05 7.90
N ARG A 32 -14.08 -24.85 7.57
CA ARG A 32 -13.50 -25.11 6.25
C ARG A 32 -13.60 -26.61 5.98
N ARG A 33 -14.73 -27.07 5.45
CA ARG A 33 -14.80 -28.34 4.73
C ARG A 33 -14.77 -28.03 3.23
N GLU A 34 -13.64 -28.39 2.63
CA GLU A 34 -13.52 -28.79 1.22
C GLU A 34 -14.17 -27.88 0.17
N MET A 35 -13.74 -26.62 0.09
CA MET A 35 -13.77 -25.92 -1.20
C MET A 35 -12.39 -26.09 -1.85
N LYS A 36 -12.35 -26.87 -2.94
CA LYS A 36 -11.21 -26.94 -3.84
C LYS A 36 -10.76 -25.51 -4.17
N ALA A 37 -9.46 -25.26 -4.07
CA ALA A 37 -8.84 -23.97 -4.34
C ALA A 37 -8.81 -23.67 -5.85
N GLU A 38 -9.95 -23.77 -6.53
CA GLU A 38 -10.17 -23.08 -7.78
C GLU A 38 -10.35 -21.60 -7.43
N ALA A 39 -9.63 -20.73 -8.12
CA ALA A 39 -9.59 -19.31 -7.81
C ALA A 39 -11.02 -18.74 -7.73
N LEU A 40 -11.46 -18.31 -6.56
CA LEU A 40 -12.64 -17.44 -6.43
C LEU A 40 -12.28 -16.06 -7.00
N SER A 41 -12.20 -15.97 -8.32
CA SER A 41 -12.25 -14.71 -9.05
C SER A 41 -13.64 -14.62 -9.67
N TYR A 42 -14.53 -13.87 -9.02
CA TYR A 42 -15.80 -13.49 -9.63
C TYR A 42 -15.54 -12.33 -10.59
N THR A 43 -15.98 -12.49 -11.83
CA THR A 43 -16.04 -11.40 -12.79
C THR A 43 -17.10 -10.37 -12.37
N VAL A 44 -17.07 -9.19 -12.97
CA VAL A 44 -18.12 -8.18 -12.74
C VAL A 44 -19.50 -8.73 -13.08
N ASP A 45 -19.59 -9.56 -14.12
CA ASP A 45 -20.84 -10.18 -14.55
C ASP A 45 -21.30 -11.28 -13.59
N ASP A 46 -20.38 -12.01 -12.96
CA ASP A 46 -20.72 -12.95 -11.88
C ASP A 46 -21.31 -12.22 -10.67
N ILE A 47 -20.72 -11.07 -10.30
CA ILE A 47 -21.19 -10.25 -9.17
C ILE A 47 -22.58 -9.68 -9.47
N ARG A 48 -22.80 -9.18 -10.70
CA ARG A 48 -24.12 -8.72 -11.16
C ARG A 48 -25.15 -9.83 -11.14
N GLY A 49 -24.81 -11.02 -11.64
CA GLY A 49 -25.68 -12.18 -11.63
C GLY A 49 -26.05 -12.65 -10.22
N MET A 50 -25.14 -12.52 -9.25
CA MET A 50 -25.36 -12.96 -7.86
C MET A 50 -26.11 -11.94 -6.99
N LEU A 51 -25.85 -10.64 -7.19
CA LEU A 51 -26.29 -9.58 -6.27
C LEU A 51 -27.30 -8.61 -6.90
N GLY A 52 -27.54 -8.70 -8.19
CA GLY A 52 -28.31 -7.73 -8.97
C GLY A 52 -27.50 -6.49 -9.31
N ASP A 53 -27.89 -5.81 -10.38
CA ASP A 53 -27.15 -4.67 -10.94
C ASP A 53 -26.99 -3.52 -9.95
N ASP A 54 -28.01 -3.22 -9.14
CA ASP A 54 -27.96 -2.10 -8.20
C ASP A 54 -26.91 -2.30 -7.10
N VAL A 55 -26.86 -3.49 -6.52
CA VAL A 55 -25.90 -3.83 -5.46
C VAL A 55 -24.50 -3.98 -6.05
N ALA A 56 -24.38 -4.62 -7.22
CA ALA A 56 -23.12 -4.73 -7.93
C ALA A 56 -22.57 -3.35 -8.29
N ASN A 57 -23.39 -2.45 -8.84
CA ASN A 57 -22.98 -1.09 -9.20
C ASN A 57 -22.58 -0.27 -7.97
N GLN A 58 -23.25 -0.41 -6.83
CA GLN A 58 -22.81 0.24 -5.58
C GLN A 58 -21.48 -0.31 -5.06
N ILE A 59 -21.26 -1.62 -5.14
CA ILE A 59 -19.99 -2.25 -4.76
C ILE A 59 -18.87 -1.79 -5.70
N LEU A 60 -19.13 -1.76 -7.00
CA LEU A 60 -18.16 -1.32 -8.00
C LEU A 60 -17.86 0.16 -7.82
N ALA A 61 -18.87 1.03 -7.67
CA ALA A 61 -18.67 2.47 -7.50
C ALA A 61 -17.82 2.81 -6.26
N LYS A 62 -18.01 2.10 -5.14
CA LYS A 62 -17.21 2.32 -3.91
C LYS A 62 -15.77 1.83 -4.02
N ASN A 63 -15.51 0.84 -4.89
CA ASN A 63 -14.20 0.20 -5.02
C ASN A 63 -13.50 0.54 -6.34
N THR A 64 -14.09 1.41 -7.17
CA THR A 64 -13.48 1.87 -8.42
C THR A 64 -12.51 3.01 -8.08
N PRO A 65 -11.23 2.86 -8.43
CA PRO A 65 -10.23 3.91 -8.23
C PRO A 65 -10.63 5.18 -8.98
N THR A 66 -10.57 6.33 -8.33
CA THR A 66 -10.81 7.63 -8.96
C THR A 66 -9.50 8.24 -9.46
N GLY A 67 -9.55 8.96 -10.59
CA GLY A 67 -8.40 9.64 -11.19
C GLY A 67 -7.76 8.89 -12.36
N PRO A 68 -6.76 9.51 -13.03
CA PRO A 68 -6.12 8.94 -14.21
C PRO A 68 -5.30 7.70 -13.84
N GLU A 69 -5.16 6.78 -14.79
CA GLU A 69 -4.21 5.67 -14.64
C GLU A 69 -2.78 6.19 -14.61
N ARG A 70 -1.95 5.62 -13.73
CA ARG A 70 -0.55 5.99 -13.55
C ARG A 70 0.34 4.77 -13.58
N ASN A 71 1.43 4.84 -14.35
CA ASN A 71 2.43 3.79 -14.38
C ASN A 71 3.26 3.83 -13.08
N VAL A 72 3.57 2.66 -12.56
CA VAL A 72 4.41 2.48 -11.39
C VAL A 72 5.59 1.59 -11.74
N VAL A 73 6.76 1.98 -11.26
CA VAL A 73 7.98 1.19 -11.28
C VAL A 73 8.45 0.97 -9.85
N LEU A 74 8.74 -0.28 -9.49
CA LEU A 74 9.36 -0.59 -8.19
C LEU A 74 10.88 -0.63 -8.37
N TYR A 75 11.60 0.27 -7.72
CA TYR A 75 13.06 0.20 -7.68
C TYR A 75 13.48 -0.62 -6.46
N GLY A 76 13.92 -1.85 -6.72
CA GLY A 76 14.14 -2.87 -5.71
C GLY A 76 13.02 -3.92 -5.67
N PHE A 77 13.41 -5.15 -5.31
CA PHE A 77 12.51 -6.30 -5.21
C PHE A 77 12.77 -7.12 -3.95
N GLY A 78 13.02 -6.40 -2.87
CA GLY A 78 13.13 -6.94 -1.51
C GLY A 78 11.76 -7.32 -0.93
N ARG A 79 11.66 -7.36 0.40
CA ARG A 79 10.39 -7.67 1.08
C ARG A 79 9.28 -6.66 0.73
N ILE A 80 9.57 -5.36 0.84
CA ILE A 80 8.59 -4.30 0.55
C ILE A 80 8.21 -4.28 -0.93
N GLY A 81 9.19 -4.35 -1.85
CA GLY A 81 8.91 -4.40 -3.29
C GLY A 81 8.00 -5.56 -3.69
N ARG A 82 8.22 -6.77 -3.15
CA ARG A 82 7.32 -7.92 -3.43
C ARG A 82 5.92 -7.71 -2.88
N LEU A 83 5.78 -7.14 -1.68
CA LEU A 83 4.46 -6.83 -1.11
C LEU A 83 3.72 -5.78 -1.92
N LEU A 84 4.39 -4.70 -2.32
CA LEU A 84 3.80 -3.68 -3.20
C LEU A 84 3.40 -4.27 -4.54
N ALA A 85 4.24 -5.12 -5.14
CA ALA A 85 3.89 -5.80 -6.38
C ALA A 85 2.61 -6.62 -6.22
N ARG A 86 2.52 -7.44 -5.15
CA ARG A 86 1.31 -8.21 -4.85
C ARG A 86 0.09 -7.31 -4.65
N ILE A 87 0.23 -6.20 -3.93
CA ILE A 87 -0.88 -5.28 -3.63
C ILE A 87 -1.38 -4.61 -4.91
N ILE A 88 -0.48 -3.97 -5.68
CA ILE A 88 -0.83 -3.21 -6.89
C ILE A 88 -1.47 -4.10 -7.96
N THR A 89 -1.04 -5.36 -8.07
CA THR A 89 -1.58 -6.28 -9.09
C THR A 89 -2.83 -7.01 -8.65
N THR A 90 -3.24 -6.93 -7.38
CA THR A 90 -4.38 -7.69 -6.84
C THR A 90 -5.53 -6.80 -6.40
N ILE A 91 -5.23 -5.63 -5.83
CA ILE A 91 -6.24 -4.68 -5.40
C ILE A 91 -6.59 -3.78 -6.58
N PRO A 92 -7.88 -3.57 -6.91
CA PRO A 92 -8.29 -2.59 -7.89
C PRO A 92 -7.70 -1.21 -7.58
N THR A 93 -6.90 -0.68 -8.50
CA THR A 93 -6.23 0.62 -8.40
C THR A 93 -6.05 1.23 -9.80
N ASN A 94 -5.96 2.56 -9.87
CA ASN A 94 -5.54 3.28 -11.08
C ASN A 94 -4.01 3.17 -11.30
N LEU A 95 -3.29 2.52 -10.39
CA LEU A 95 -1.87 2.24 -10.57
C LEU A 95 -1.66 1.00 -11.43
N LYS A 96 -0.75 1.09 -12.41
CA LYS A 96 -0.30 -0.06 -13.19
C LYS A 96 1.15 -0.33 -12.91
N LEU A 97 1.44 -1.48 -12.30
CA LEU A 97 2.82 -1.93 -12.18
C LEU A 97 3.34 -2.30 -13.57
N LYS A 98 4.33 -1.56 -14.07
CA LYS A 98 4.91 -1.79 -15.40
C LYS A 98 6.34 -2.33 -15.35
N GLY A 99 7.06 -2.05 -14.26
CA GLY A 99 8.46 -2.42 -14.15
C GLY A 99 8.91 -2.68 -12.72
N ILE A 100 9.89 -3.57 -12.58
CA ILE A 100 10.64 -3.80 -11.36
C ILE A 100 12.12 -3.68 -11.72
N VAL A 101 12.83 -2.75 -11.08
CA VAL A 101 14.27 -2.59 -11.27
C VAL A 101 15.02 -3.41 -10.23
N VAL A 102 15.97 -4.23 -10.68
CA VAL A 102 16.90 -4.98 -9.81
C VAL A 102 18.31 -4.89 -10.36
N ARG A 103 19.32 -5.19 -9.52
CA ARG A 103 20.71 -5.28 -10.00
C ARG A 103 20.88 -6.44 -10.96
N GLN A 104 21.76 -6.28 -11.94
CA GLN A 104 22.11 -7.33 -12.89
C GLN A 104 22.58 -8.60 -12.16
N PRO A 105 21.89 -9.73 -12.32
CA PRO A 105 22.31 -10.99 -11.72
C PRO A 105 23.45 -11.62 -12.54
N LYS A 106 24.21 -12.53 -11.91
CA LYS A 106 25.25 -13.32 -12.61
C LYS A 106 24.68 -14.40 -13.53
N LYS A 107 23.40 -14.76 -13.37
CA LYS A 107 22.66 -15.77 -14.14
C LYS A 107 21.23 -15.25 -14.35
N PRO A 108 20.51 -15.70 -15.40
CA PRO A 108 19.09 -15.38 -15.54
C PRO A 108 18.33 -15.68 -14.24
N ASP A 109 17.56 -14.71 -13.74
CA ASP A 109 16.93 -14.79 -12.42
C ASP A 109 15.41 -14.63 -12.44
N LEU A 110 14.80 -14.56 -13.63
CA LEU A 110 13.35 -14.37 -13.78
C LEU A 110 12.54 -15.46 -13.05
N GLU A 111 12.92 -16.73 -13.20
CA GLU A 111 12.29 -17.86 -12.49
C GLU A 111 12.44 -17.72 -10.96
N LYS A 112 13.60 -17.29 -10.49
CA LYS A 112 13.82 -17.00 -9.08
C LYS A 112 12.91 -15.86 -8.60
N ARG A 113 12.71 -14.81 -9.39
CA ARG A 113 11.79 -13.70 -9.06
C ARG A 113 10.34 -14.16 -9.02
N LEU A 114 9.94 -15.02 -9.95
CA LEU A 114 8.63 -15.65 -9.98
C LEU A 114 8.35 -16.43 -8.68
N GLU A 115 9.26 -17.32 -8.29
CA GLU A 115 9.08 -18.14 -7.08
C GLU A 115 9.02 -17.30 -5.80
N LEU A 116 9.83 -16.24 -5.71
CA LEU A 116 9.80 -15.30 -4.58
C LEU A 116 8.48 -14.52 -4.47
N ILE A 117 7.78 -14.25 -5.59
CA ILE A 117 6.42 -13.72 -5.52
C ILE A 117 5.42 -14.82 -5.18
N LYS A 118 5.52 -16.02 -5.77
CA LYS A 118 4.55 -17.08 -5.54
C LYS A 118 4.47 -17.49 -4.07
N ARG A 119 5.60 -17.53 -3.37
CA ARG A 119 5.70 -18.03 -1.98
C ARG A 119 6.33 -16.98 -1.08
N ASP A 120 5.56 -16.50 -0.10
CA ASP A 120 6.06 -15.67 0.99
C ASP A 120 5.79 -16.38 2.32
N SER A 121 6.79 -16.42 3.20
CA SER A 121 6.70 -17.15 4.46
C SER A 121 5.78 -16.48 5.49
N VAL A 122 5.59 -15.17 5.40
CA VAL A 122 4.78 -14.39 6.34
C VAL A 122 3.38 -14.19 5.78
N HIS A 123 3.28 -13.85 4.50
CA HIS A 123 2.02 -13.49 3.84
C HIS A 123 1.39 -14.63 3.03
N GLY A 124 2.02 -15.81 3.04
CA GLY A 124 1.54 -17.00 2.35
C GLY A 124 1.68 -16.93 0.82
N PRO A 125 0.99 -17.84 0.11
CA PRO A 125 1.07 -17.92 -1.34
C PRO A 125 0.40 -16.71 -2.00
N PHE A 126 0.90 -16.34 -3.18
CA PHE A 126 0.25 -15.34 -4.03
C PHE A 126 -1.12 -15.85 -4.47
N ARG A 127 -2.17 -15.06 -4.24
CA ARG A 127 -3.55 -15.38 -4.60
C ARG A 127 -3.88 -14.70 -5.93
N GLY A 128 -3.51 -15.34 -7.03
CA GLY A 128 -3.69 -14.81 -8.37
C GLY A 128 -2.96 -15.65 -9.41
N THR A 129 -3.06 -15.26 -10.67
CA THR A 129 -2.30 -15.87 -11.75
C THR A 129 -0.95 -15.19 -11.88
N ILE A 130 0.11 -15.99 -11.99
CA ILE A 130 1.43 -15.48 -12.28
C ILE A 130 2.20 -16.41 -13.21
N SER A 131 2.70 -15.87 -14.31
CA SER A 131 3.53 -16.58 -15.30
C SER A 131 4.72 -15.72 -15.74
N MET A 132 5.62 -16.30 -16.53
CA MET A 132 6.76 -15.61 -17.12
C MET A 132 6.53 -15.37 -18.60
N ASP A 133 7.05 -14.25 -19.09
CA ASP A 133 7.24 -13.94 -20.49
C ASP A 133 8.76 -13.74 -20.68
N GLU A 134 9.44 -14.81 -21.12
CA GLU A 134 10.90 -14.82 -21.24
C GLU A 134 11.40 -13.90 -22.35
N ALA A 135 10.63 -13.76 -23.43
CA ALA A 135 10.97 -12.91 -24.58
C ALA A 135 11.07 -11.43 -24.17
N ASP A 136 10.14 -10.98 -23.33
CA ASP A 136 10.11 -9.61 -22.81
C ASP A 136 10.80 -9.45 -21.45
N ASN A 137 11.43 -10.50 -20.92
CA ASN A 137 11.98 -10.57 -19.57
C ASN A 137 11.00 -10.02 -18.50
N ALA A 138 9.79 -10.56 -18.49
CA ALA A 138 8.68 -10.03 -17.71
C ALA A 138 7.93 -11.11 -16.91
N LEU A 139 7.26 -10.65 -15.84
CA LEU A 139 6.27 -11.43 -15.12
C LEU A 139 4.87 -10.96 -15.54
N ILE A 140 3.96 -11.90 -15.79
CA ILE A 140 2.56 -11.58 -16.05
C ILE A 140 1.78 -11.87 -14.78
N MET A 141 1.35 -10.83 -14.06
CA MET A 141 0.68 -10.92 -12.77
C MET A 141 -0.78 -10.47 -12.91
N ASN A 142 -1.74 -11.40 -12.78
CA ASN A 142 -3.17 -11.12 -12.98
C ASN A 142 -3.44 -10.40 -14.32
N GLY A 143 -2.77 -10.84 -15.39
CA GLY A 143 -2.85 -10.23 -16.73
C GLY A 143 -2.01 -8.95 -16.91
N GLN A 144 -1.41 -8.40 -15.86
CA GLN A 144 -0.54 -7.23 -15.95
C GLN A 144 0.89 -7.67 -16.31
N LYS A 145 1.41 -7.18 -17.43
CA LYS A 145 2.82 -7.39 -17.83
C LYS A 145 3.74 -6.45 -17.04
N VAL A 146 4.61 -7.04 -16.22
CA VAL A 146 5.58 -6.35 -15.36
C VAL A 146 7.00 -6.71 -15.82
N ARG A 147 7.71 -5.76 -16.43
CA ARG A 147 9.06 -6.00 -16.94
C ARG A 147 10.10 -6.01 -15.82
N LEU A 148 11.04 -6.93 -15.89
CA LEU A 148 12.23 -6.93 -15.05
C LEU A 148 13.31 -6.12 -15.75
N ILE A 149 13.70 -5.01 -15.12
CA ILE A 149 14.67 -4.05 -15.66
C ILE A 149 15.94 -4.15 -14.81
N TYR A 150 17.10 -4.18 -15.46
CA TYR A 150 18.37 -4.30 -14.78
C TYR A 150 19.15 -2.98 -14.81
N ALA A 151 19.52 -2.49 -13.63
CA ALA A 151 20.39 -1.33 -13.48
C ALA A 151 21.12 -1.35 -12.15
N ASN A 152 22.28 -0.70 -12.10
CA ASN A 152 23.04 -0.53 -10.86
C ASN A 152 22.75 0.83 -10.23
N GLN A 153 22.57 1.85 -11.07
CA GLN A 153 22.21 3.21 -10.66
C GLN A 153 20.88 3.64 -11.30
N PRO A 154 20.06 4.47 -10.60
CA PRO A 154 18.79 4.97 -11.11
C PRO A 154 18.92 5.67 -12.47
N GLU A 155 19.89 6.56 -12.59
CA GLU A 155 20.12 7.41 -13.75
C GLU A 155 20.48 6.63 -15.03
N GLU A 156 20.83 5.35 -14.92
CA GLU A 156 21.11 4.46 -16.06
C GLU A 156 19.83 3.98 -16.78
N VAL A 157 18.68 4.07 -16.12
CA VAL A 157 17.43 3.48 -16.62
C VAL A 157 16.72 4.42 -17.60
N ASP A 158 16.33 3.88 -18.75
CA ASP A 158 15.43 4.53 -19.70
C ASP A 158 14.10 3.76 -19.76
N TYR A 159 13.10 4.23 -19.02
CA TYR A 159 11.79 3.58 -18.94
C TYR A 159 11.01 3.68 -20.26
N THR A 160 11.31 4.69 -21.09
CA THR A 160 10.58 4.95 -22.34
C THR A 160 10.81 3.85 -23.38
N LYS A 161 11.95 3.15 -23.33
CA LYS A 161 12.24 1.95 -24.14
C LYS A 161 11.25 0.81 -23.91
N TYR A 162 10.58 0.83 -22.77
CA TYR A 162 9.57 -0.13 -22.37
C TYR A 162 8.14 0.45 -22.55
N GLY A 163 7.98 1.62 -23.16
CA GLY A 163 6.69 2.31 -23.25
C GLY A 163 6.18 2.80 -21.89
N ILE A 164 7.06 2.92 -20.90
CA ILE A 164 6.73 3.42 -19.57
C ILE A 164 7.06 4.91 -19.55
N ASN A 165 6.01 5.73 -19.48
CA ASN A 165 6.09 7.18 -19.43
C ASN A 165 5.36 7.69 -18.18
N ASP A 166 5.78 8.85 -17.68
CA ASP A 166 5.16 9.56 -16.55
C ASP A 166 4.98 8.66 -15.31
N ALA A 167 5.99 7.85 -15.03
CA ALA A 167 5.93 6.83 -13.99
C ALA A 167 6.25 7.38 -12.61
N ILE A 168 5.55 6.82 -11.62
CA ILE A 168 5.93 6.91 -10.21
C ILE A 168 6.96 5.81 -9.94
N VAL A 169 8.16 6.20 -9.56
CA VAL A 169 9.22 5.28 -9.12
C VAL A 169 9.12 5.14 -7.61
N ILE A 170 8.87 3.92 -7.13
CA ILE A 170 8.86 3.62 -5.70
C ILE A 170 10.21 3.00 -5.33
N ASP A 171 11.07 3.78 -4.68
CA ASP A 171 12.34 3.30 -4.16
C ASP A 171 12.11 2.52 -2.88
N ASN A 172 12.22 1.21 -2.99
CA ASN A 172 12.12 0.26 -1.89
C ASN A 172 13.46 -0.40 -1.54
N THR A 173 14.57 0.15 -2.08
CA THR A 173 15.93 -0.25 -1.71
C THR A 173 16.39 0.45 -0.43
N GLY A 174 15.99 1.72 -0.26
CA GLY A 174 16.42 2.57 0.84
C GLY A 174 17.93 2.87 0.83
N VAL A 175 18.60 2.67 -0.31
CA VAL A 175 20.01 3.01 -0.53
C VAL A 175 20.17 4.53 -0.61
N TRP A 176 19.27 5.20 -1.33
CA TRP A 176 19.18 6.65 -1.38
C TRP A 176 18.14 7.14 -0.38
N ARG A 177 18.49 8.16 0.39
CA ARG A 177 17.64 8.66 1.47
C ARG A 177 17.57 10.17 1.55
N ASP A 178 18.44 10.89 0.87
CA ASP A 178 18.41 12.34 0.75
C ASP A 178 17.81 12.77 -0.59
N ASP A 179 17.45 14.05 -0.67
CA ASP A 179 16.87 14.66 -1.87
C ASP A 179 17.78 14.46 -3.10
N GLU A 180 19.08 14.74 -2.96
CA GLU A 180 20.08 14.60 -4.03
C GLU A 180 20.19 13.15 -4.55
N GLY A 181 20.23 12.17 -3.65
CA GLY A 181 20.29 10.77 -4.03
C GLY A 181 19.01 10.29 -4.70
N LEU A 182 17.85 10.74 -4.23
CA LEU A 182 16.55 10.39 -4.81
C LEU A 182 16.30 11.10 -6.15
N ALA A 183 16.82 12.31 -6.34
CA ALA A 183 16.72 13.06 -7.58
C ALA A 183 17.37 12.33 -8.77
N LYS A 184 18.29 11.41 -8.52
CA LYS A 184 18.86 10.52 -9.55
C LYS A 184 17.79 9.71 -10.32
N HIS A 185 16.73 9.28 -9.63
CA HIS A 185 15.62 8.58 -10.28
C HIS A 185 14.82 9.51 -11.22
N LEU A 186 14.78 10.81 -10.94
CA LEU A 186 14.11 11.79 -11.82
C LEU A 186 14.91 12.06 -13.10
N SER A 187 16.21 11.79 -13.09
CA SER A 187 17.04 11.83 -14.31
C SER A 187 16.75 10.67 -15.27
N SER A 188 16.12 9.59 -14.79
CA SER A 188 15.71 8.46 -15.62
C SER A 188 14.58 8.85 -16.55
N LYS A 189 14.76 8.62 -17.87
CA LYS A 189 13.73 8.95 -18.86
C LYS A 189 12.45 8.17 -18.59
N GLY A 190 11.31 8.88 -18.55
CA GLY A 190 10.00 8.30 -18.28
C GLY A 190 9.61 8.25 -16.79
N ALA A 191 10.52 8.60 -15.87
CA ALA A 191 10.16 8.84 -14.46
C ALA A 191 9.62 10.27 -14.29
N ALA A 192 8.61 10.43 -13.43
CA ALA A 192 7.99 11.73 -13.16
C ALA A 192 7.90 12.08 -11.68
N GLN A 193 7.94 11.08 -10.79
CA GLN A 193 7.87 11.25 -9.34
C GLN A 193 8.57 10.07 -8.64
N VAL A 194 9.12 10.33 -7.46
CA VAL A 194 9.81 9.34 -6.64
C VAL A 194 9.13 9.25 -5.26
N ILE A 195 8.90 8.03 -4.80
CA ILE A 195 8.41 7.74 -3.45
C ILE A 195 9.40 6.80 -2.77
N LEU A 196 10.04 7.25 -1.69
CA LEU A 196 10.91 6.42 -0.85
C LEU A 196 10.08 5.66 0.20
N THR A 197 10.30 4.36 0.37
CA THR A 197 9.61 3.55 1.40
C THR A 197 10.37 3.49 2.74
N ALA A 198 11.04 4.57 3.10
CA ALA A 198 11.86 4.72 4.31
C ALA A 198 11.94 6.21 4.69
N PRO A 199 12.34 6.55 5.93
CA PRO A 199 12.54 7.95 6.31
C PRO A 199 13.56 8.64 5.40
N GLY A 200 13.13 9.74 4.79
CA GLY A 200 13.97 10.56 3.93
C GLY A 200 14.52 11.78 4.67
N LYS A 201 15.71 12.23 4.28
CA LYS A 201 16.41 13.40 4.78
C LYS A 201 16.21 14.57 3.82
N GLY A 202 15.72 15.70 4.32
CA GLY A 202 15.44 16.87 3.48
C GLY A 202 14.23 16.73 2.55
N VAL A 203 13.47 15.64 2.64
CA VAL A 203 12.24 15.39 1.85
C VAL A 203 11.02 15.31 2.75
N LYS A 204 9.83 15.63 2.22
CA LYS A 204 8.56 15.52 2.96
C LYS A 204 8.30 14.06 3.33
N ASN A 205 8.27 13.78 4.64
CA ASN A 205 7.90 12.47 5.18
C ASN A 205 6.39 12.46 5.44
N ILE A 206 5.67 11.66 4.65
CA ILE A 206 4.21 11.57 4.66
C ILE A 206 3.78 10.33 5.43
N VAL A 207 2.88 10.52 6.37
CA VAL A 207 2.08 9.48 7.01
C VAL A 207 0.66 9.63 6.48
N ALA A 208 0.22 8.62 5.72
CA ALA A 208 -1.09 8.62 5.08
C ALA A 208 -2.22 8.85 6.10
N GLY A 209 -3.10 9.82 5.83
CA GLY A 209 -4.23 10.16 6.71
C GLY A 209 -3.86 11.03 7.92
N VAL A 210 -2.59 11.40 8.11
CA VAL A 210 -2.18 12.32 9.19
C VAL A 210 -1.76 13.68 8.65
N ASN A 211 -0.84 13.72 7.69
CA ASN A 211 -0.31 14.94 7.08
C ASN A 211 -0.32 14.87 5.55
N SER A 212 -1.21 14.09 4.94
CA SER A 212 -1.28 13.94 3.48
C SER A 212 -1.70 15.22 2.76
N ASP A 213 -2.30 16.16 3.48
CA ASP A 213 -2.71 17.48 3.02
C ASP A 213 -1.54 18.42 2.68
N VAL A 214 -0.33 18.11 3.14
CA VAL A 214 0.88 18.90 2.84
C VAL A 214 1.51 18.55 1.47
N ILE A 215 0.96 17.55 0.78
CA ILE A 215 1.41 17.17 -0.56
C ILE A 215 0.89 18.19 -1.56
N GLU A 216 1.81 18.73 -2.35
CA GLU A 216 1.54 19.66 -3.44
C GLU A 216 1.76 18.96 -4.79
N GLY A 217 1.05 19.38 -5.83
CA GLY A 217 1.20 18.78 -7.18
C GLY A 217 2.59 18.97 -7.80
N SER A 218 3.37 19.91 -7.27
CA SER A 218 4.78 20.17 -7.61
C SER A 218 5.74 19.18 -6.95
N ASP A 219 5.33 18.45 -5.91
CA ASP A 219 6.23 17.56 -5.17
C ASP A 219 6.68 16.39 -6.04
N LYS A 220 7.98 16.34 -6.36
CA LYS A 220 8.58 15.28 -7.17
C LYS A 220 9.17 14.15 -6.35
N ILE A 221 9.54 14.41 -5.10
CA ILE A 221 10.18 13.43 -4.22
C ILE A 221 9.46 13.45 -2.87
N LEU A 222 8.93 12.30 -2.49
CA LEU A 222 8.24 12.11 -1.21
C LEU A 222 8.79 10.88 -0.50
N SER A 223 8.64 10.85 0.83
CA SER A 223 8.94 9.69 1.65
C SER A 223 7.66 9.18 2.31
N ALA A 224 7.46 7.87 2.32
CA ALA A 224 6.38 7.20 3.05
C ALA A 224 6.75 6.91 4.52
N ALA A 225 7.77 7.60 5.06
CA ALA A 225 8.28 7.46 6.41
C ALA A 225 8.70 6.01 6.76
N SER A 226 8.80 5.69 8.06
CA SER A 226 9.09 4.32 8.54
C SER A 226 7.81 3.57 8.93
N CYS A 227 7.91 2.25 9.05
CA CYS A 227 6.81 1.43 9.58
C CYS A 227 6.44 1.81 11.02
N THR A 228 7.42 2.07 11.90
CA THR A 228 7.18 2.53 13.27
C THR A 228 6.46 3.88 13.29
N THR A 229 6.88 4.81 12.43
CA THR A 229 6.21 6.11 12.27
C THR A 229 4.76 5.91 11.84
N ASN A 230 4.50 5.10 10.81
CA ASN A 230 3.15 4.83 10.33
C ASN A 230 2.28 4.10 11.36
N ALA A 231 2.87 3.28 12.24
CA ALA A 231 2.15 2.57 13.28
C ALA A 231 1.72 3.49 14.43
N VAL A 232 2.61 4.38 14.88
CA VAL A 232 2.40 5.13 16.13
C VAL A 232 1.80 6.52 15.89
N VAL A 233 2.21 7.21 14.83
CA VAL A 233 1.82 8.62 14.58
C VAL A 233 0.30 8.83 14.44
N PRO A 234 -0.49 7.94 13.80
CA PRO A 234 -1.94 8.14 13.72
C PRO A 234 -2.61 8.23 15.10
N ALA A 235 -2.25 7.32 16.02
CA ALA A 235 -2.77 7.32 17.38
C ALA A 235 -2.32 8.58 18.14
N LEU A 236 -1.04 8.95 18.03
CA LEU A 236 -0.51 10.16 18.67
C LEU A 236 -1.15 11.43 18.13
N SER A 237 -1.45 11.52 16.83
CA SER A 237 -2.09 12.70 16.25
C SER A 237 -3.47 12.95 16.85
N VAL A 238 -4.27 11.90 17.03
CA VAL A 238 -5.59 12.00 17.67
C VAL A 238 -5.46 12.44 19.13
N LEU A 239 -4.55 11.82 19.89
CA LEU A 239 -4.32 12.16 21.29
C LEU A 239 -3.82 13.60 21.45
N HIS A 240 -2.87 14.02 20.62
CA HIS A 240 -2.33 15.38 20.66
C HIS A 240 -3.38 16.42 20.32
N LYS A 241 -4.19 16.22 19.26
CA LYS A 241 -5.28 17.12 18.89
C LYS A 241 -6.33 17.29 19.99
N LYS A 242 -6.60 16.24 20.76
CA LYS A 242 -7.65 16.25 21.81
C LYS A 242 -7.14 16.71 23.18
N PHE A 243 -5.92 16.33 23.54
CA PHE A 243 -5.43 16.48 24.91
C PHE A 243 -4.14 17.30 25.04
N GLY A 244 -3.44 17.58 23.93
CA GLY A 244 -2.17 18.31 23.94
C GLY A 244 -1.05 17.51 24.62
N ILE A 245 -0.40 16.61 23.87
CA ILE A 245 0.76 15.86 24.39
C ILE A 245 1.93 16.82 24.64
N VAL A 246 2.43 16.88 25.88
CA VAL A 246 3.59 17.70 26.29
C VAL A 246 4.92 16.95 26.09
N SER A 247 4.95 15.65 26.42
CA SER A 247 6.13 14.78 26.29
C SER A 247 5.72 13.32 26.15
N GLY A 248 6.54 12.52 25.49
CA GLY A 248 6.36 11.07 25.37
C GLY A 248 7.67 10.38 25.03
N HIS A 249 7.78 9.12 25.41
CA HIS A 249 8.91 8.24 25.13
C HIS A 249 8.41 6.98 24.43
N ILE A 250 9.11 6.53 23.39
CA ILE A 250 8.75 5.37 22.58
C ILE A 250 10.00 4.53 22.41
N GLU A 251 9.93 3.28 22.84
CA GLU A 251 10.94 2.23 22.65
C GLU A 251 10.35 1.05 21.86
#